data_AF-A0A2H0W1D1-F1
#
_entry.id   AF-A0A2H0W1D1-F1
#
_cell.length_a   1.000
_cell.length_b   1.000
_cell.length_c   1.000
_cell.angle_alpha   90.00
_cell.angle_beta   90.00
_cell.angle_gamma   90.00
#
_symmetry.space_group_name_H-M   'P 1'
#
loop_
_entity.id
_entity.type
_entity.pdbx_description
1 polymer ?
#
loop_
_entity_poly.entity_id
_entity_poly.type
_entity_poly.pdbx_seq_one_letter_code
_entity_poly.pdbx_strand_id
1 'polypeptide(L)'
;MADDKSTINLKDPNGTGATGNSGGAQQTQQDDTKYNISDEVKAKYPQLVELIKATESMTDAEKIYWFQILPIMTDEQVDKLKKILTKEKEQLTKLDSEYEKELKRINDKHLIEWKDFETKKSREMRQREEAAADDEEAKAEEDILSKLNDV
;
A
#
# COMPACT_ATOMS: atom_id res chain seq x y z
N MET A 1 -18.76 1.98 -43.10
CA MET A 1 -19.03 1.90 -41.65
C MET A 1 -17.84 2.51 -40.95
N ALA A 2 -18.06 3.58 -40.19
CA ALA A 2 -17.05 4.27 -39.43
C ALA A 2 -16.80 3.57 -38.08
N ASP A 3 -15.70 3.97 -37.44
CA ASP A 3 -15.36 3.81 -36.01
C ASP A 3 -14.90 2.40 -35.60
N ASP A 4 -13.84 2.17 -34.84
CA ASP A 4 -13.20 2.97 -33.80
C ASP A 4 -11.70 2.57 -33.68
N LYS A 5 -10.80 3.55 -33.83
CA LYS A 5 -9.38 3.42 -33.48
C LYS A 5 -9.20 3.90 -32.04
N SER A 6 -9.46 3.02 -31.08
CA SER A 6 -9.04 3.24 -29.70
C SER A 6 -7.54 3.00 -29.55
N THR A 7 -6.77 4.01 -29.94
CA THR A 7 -5.32 4.12 -29.69
C THR A 7 -5.14 4.35 -28.19
N ILE A 8 -4.71 3.32 -27.46
CA ILE A 8 -4.42 3.40 -26.03
C ILE A 8 -3.16 4.26 -25.87
N ASN A 9 -3.34 5.50 -25.45
CA ASN A 9 -2.25 6.42 -25.10
C ASN A 9 -1.53 5.89 -23.86
N LEU A 10 -0.39 5.24 -24.06
CA LEU A 10 0.55 4.91 -23.00
C LEU A 10 1.25 6.21 -22.59
N LYS A 11 0.76 6.84 -21.51
CA LYS A 11 1.41 8.01 -20.93
C LYS A 11 2.60 7.53 -20.10
N ASP A 12 3.81 7.81 -20.59
CA ASP A 12 5.05 7.64 -19.84
C ASP A 12 4.98 8.35 -18.47
N PRO A 13 5.40 7.71 -17.37
CA PRO A 13 5.28 8.28 -16.02
C PRO A 13 6.43 9.20 -15.61
N ASN A 14 7.34 9.61 -16.52
CA ASN A 14 8.52 10.38 -16.12
C ASN A 14 8.56 11.77 -16.78
N GLY A 15 7.67 12.65 -16.31
CA GLY A 15 7.71 14.09 -16.57
C GLY A 15 8.38 14.80 -15.41
N THR A 16 9.66 15.11 -15.56
CA THR A 16 10.45 15.96 -14.65
C THR A 16 9.88 17.38 -14.64
N GLY A 17 9.07 17.70 -13.62
CA GLY A 17 8.64 19.05 -13.29
C GLY A 17 9.39 19.54 -12.07
N ALA A 18 10.38 20.41 -12.28
CA ALA A 18 10.99 21.18 -11.21
C ALA A 18 9.94 22.14 -10.63
N THR A 19 9.64 22.02 -9.34
CA THR A 19 9.07 23.11 -8.55
C THR A 19 9.69 23.00 -7.16
N GLY A 20 10.64 23.88 -6.89
CA GLY A 20 11.14 24.08 -5.55
C GLY A 20 9.99 24.55 -4.66
N ASN A 21 9.88 23.94 -3.48
CA ASN A 21 9.30 24.64 -2.35
C ASN A 21 10.08 24.25 -1.09
N SER A 22 11.04 25.10 -0.77
CA SER A 22 11.58 25.28 0.56
C SER A 22 10.46 25.61 1.54
N GLY A 23 10.17 24.69 2.46
CA GLY A 23 9.13 24.86 3.47
C GLY A 23 9.20 23.85 4.61
N GLY A 24 10.40 23.38 4.96
CA GLY A 24 10.62 22.45 6.07
C GLY A 24 10.93 23.16 7.38
N ALA A 25 10.08 24.09 7.84
CA ALA A 25 10.25 24.74 9.14
C ALA A 25 8.96 25.41 9.62
N GLN A 26 7.82 24.73 9.60
CA GLN A 26 6.57 25.30 10.12
C GLN A 26 5.53 24.21 10.43
N GLN A 27 5.84 23.33 11.40
CA GLN A 27 4.82 22.44 11.99
C GLN A 27 4.83 22.43 13.52
N THR A 28 5.78 23.08 14.19
CA THR A 28 5.88 23.05 15.66
C THR A 28 5.01 24.06 16.38
N GLN A 29 4.60 25.16 15.73
CA GLN A 29 3.93 26.28 16.42
C GLN A 29 2.40 26.15 16.54
N GLN A 30 1.73 25.37 15.68
CA GLN A 30 0.26 25.25 15.76
C GLN A 30 -0.19 24.30 16.88
N ASP A 31 0.52 23.20 17.12
CA ASP A 31 0.17 22.24 18.16
C ASP A 31 0.33 22.78 19.59
N ASP A 32 1.34 23.63 19.82
CA ASP A 32 1.59 24.19 21.15
C ASP A 32 0.43 25.04 21.67
N THR A 33 -0.33 25.66 20.76
CA THR A 33 -1.54 26.43 21.12
C THR A 33 -2.74 25.54 21.42
N LYS A 34 -2.80 24.32 20.85
CA LYS A 34 -3.91 23.38 21.04
C LYS A 34 -3.88 22.73 22.42
N TYR A 35 -2.69 22.42 22.93
CA TYR A 35 -2.53 21.60 24.14
C TYR A 35 -2.13 22.38 25.40
N ASN A 36 -1.87 23.70 25.30
CA ASN A 36 -1.49 24.58 26.42
C ASN A 36 -0.46 23.94 27.37
N ILE A 37 0.66 23.53 26.81
CA ILE A 37 1.71 22.77 27.52
C ILE A 37 2.67 23.77 28.18
N SER A 38 2.81 23.68 29.50
CA SER A 38 3.77 24.49 30.27
C SER A 38 5.22 24.26 29.82
N ASP A 39 6.02 25.33 29.78
CA ASP A 39 7.43 25.27 29.38
C ASP A 39 8.27 24.32 30.26
N GLU A 40 7.92 24.21 31.54
CA GLU A 40 8.54 23.27 32.48
C GLU A 40 8.39 21.81 32.03
N VAL A 41 7.20 21.42 31.57
CA VAL A 41 6.92 20.05 31.09
C VAL A 41 7.69 19.76 29.81
N LYS A 42 7.75 20.74 28.90
CA LYS A 42 8.52 20.61 27.65
C LYS A 42 10.02 20.45 27.93
N ALA A 43 10.55 21.19 28.90
CA ALA A 43 11.95 21.11 29.27
C ALA A 43 12.30 19.81 30.01
N LYS A 44 11.43 19.36 30.93
CA LYS A 44 11.70 18.19 31.78
C LYS A 44 11.43 16.86 31.08
N TYR A 45 10.40 16.80 30.22
CA TYR A 45 9.94 15.56 29.59
C TYR A 45 9.70 15.66 28.08
N PRO A 46 10.69 16.09 27.26
CA PRO A 46 10.51 16.32 25.82
C PRO A 46 10.04 15.07 25.07
N GLN A 47 10.63 13.91 25.35
CA GLN A 47 10.24 12.64 24.71
C GLN A 47 8.82 12.19 25.08
N LEU A 48 8.38 12.46 26.31
CA LEU A 48 7.04 12.06 26.75
C LEU A 48 5.97 12.94 26.12
N VAL A 49 6.26 14.23 25.92
CA VAL A 49 5.38 15.14 25.20
C VAL A 49 5.13 14.65 23.78
N GLU A 50 6.18 14.21 23.06
CA GLU A 50 6.03 13.62 21.73
C GLU A 50 5.17 12.35 21.75
N LEU A 51 5.38 11.46 22.74
CA LEU A 51 4.58 10.24 22.89
C LEU A 51 3.11 10.54 23.16
N ILE A 52 2.79 11.50 24.04
CA ILE A 52 1.41 11.90 24.37
C ILE A 52 0.74 12.58 23.17
N LYS A 53 1.49 13.36 22.38
CA LYS A 53 0.94 13.95 21.15
C LYS A 53 0.64 12.89 20.09
N ALA A 54 1.54 11.91 19.94
CA ALA A 54 1.47 10.87 18.91
C ALA A 54 0.52 9.71 19.24
N THR A 55 0.16 9.46 20.50
CA THR A 55 -0.77 8.37 20.83
C THR A 55 -2.15 8.62 20.25
N GLU A 56 -2.71 7.56 19.66
CA GLU A 56 -4.09 7.51 19.17
C GLU A 56 -5.08 7.03 20.24
N SER A 57 -4.57 6.51 21.36
CA SER A 57 -5.34 6.00 22.50
C SER A 57 -5.98 7.10 23.35
N MET A 58 -5.65 8.37 23.09
CA MET A 58 -6.14 9.52 23.86
C MET A 58 -6.77 10.59 22.96
N THR A 59 -7.87 11.15 23.43
CA THR A 59 -8.50 12.34 22.85
C THR A 59 -7.70 13.60 23.17
N ASP A 60 -7.95 14.69 22.44
CA ASP A 60 -7.29 15.97 22.68
C ASP A 60 -7.51 16.51 24.11
N ALA A 61 -8.71 16.29 24.67
CA ALA A 61 -9.04 16.70 26.03
C ALA A 61 -8.23 15.91 27.08
N GLU A 62 -8.06 14.61 26.87
CA GLU A 62 -7.24 13.76 27.75
C GLU A 62 -5.76 14.14 27.65
N LYS A 63 -5.26 14.44 26.45
CA LYS A 63 -3.88 14.93 26.25
C LYS A 63 -3.64 16.21 27.04
N ILE A 64 -4.56 17.18 26.98
CA ILE A 64 -4.49 18.42 27.78
C ILE A 64 -4.47 18.10 29.28
N TYR A 65 -5.36 17.22 29.74
CA TYR A 65 -5.42 16.81 31.15
C TYR A 65 -4.11 16.17 31.64
N TRP A 66 -3.50 15.30 30.83
CA TRP A 66 -2.19 14.74 31.13
C TRP A 66 -1.10 15.81 31.24
N PHE A 67 -1.08 16.80 30.33
CA PHE A 67 -0.11 17.90 30.41
C PHE A 67 -0.25 18.76 31.66
N GLN A 68 -1.48 18.95 32.15
CA GLN A 68 -1.74 19.69 33.39
C GLN A 68 -1.29 18.93 34.65
N ILE A 69 -1.31 17.60 34.62
CA ILE A 69 -1.00 16.75 35.77
C ILE A 69 0.47 16.33 35.81
N LEU A 70 1.17 16.32 34.68
CA LEU A 70 2.60 15.99 34.60
C LEU A 70 3.48 16.70 35.64
N PRO A 71 3.31 17.99 35.95
CA PRO A 71 4.09 18.67 37.00
C PRO A 71 3.86 18.14 38.42
N ILE A 72 2.70 17.52 38.67
CA ILE A 72 2.26 17.06 40.01
C ILE A 72 2.58 15.57 40.20
N MET A 73 2.82 14.82 39.12
CA MET A 73 3.15 13.40 39.18
C MET A 73 4.54 13.14 39.76
N THR A 74 4.68 12.00 40.43
CA THR A 74 6.00 11.51 40.85
C THR A 74 6.74 10.90 39.67
N ASP A 75 8.08 10.86 39.73
CA ASP A 75 8.89 10.31 38.64
C ASP A 75 8.53 8.83 38.33
N GLU A 76 8.16 8.04 39.35
CA GLU A 76 7.69 6.66 39.13
C GLU A 76 6.38 6.58 38.33
N GLN A 77 5.46 7.52 38.54
CA GLN A 77 4.20 7.57 37.79
C GLN A 77 4.45 7.99 36.35
N VAL A 78 5.35 8.96 36.14
CA VAL A 78 5.79 9.40 34.82
C VAL A 78 6.45 8.24 34.06
N ASP A 79 7.31 7.46 34.73
CA ASP A 79 7.96 6.29 34.12
C ASP A 79 6.96 5.19 33.75
N LYS A 80 5.95 4.93 34.58
CA LYS A 80 4.87 4.00 34.26
C LYS A 80 4.09 4.45 33.03
N LEU A 81 3.73 5.73 32.96
CA LEU A 81 3.04 6.31 31.81
C LEU A 81 3.89 6.17 30.54
N LYS A 82 5.18 6.57 30.61
CA LYS A 82 6.13 6.43 29.50
C LYS A 82 6.22 4.98 29.02
N LYS A 83 6.27 4.02 29.94
CA LYS A 83 6.34 2.59 29.61
C LYS A 83 5.07 2.09 28.92
N ILE A 84 3.89 2.52 29.38
CA ILE A 84 2.60 2.16 28.75
C ILE A 84 2.55 2.69 27.33
N LEU A 85 2.84 3.98 27.12
CA LEU A 85 2.79 4.62 25.81
C LEU A 85 3.84 4.04 24.85
N THR A 86 5.05 3.75 25.34
CA THR A 86 6.09 3.08 24.52
C THR A 86 5.61 1.70 24.06
N LYS A 87 5.05 0.90 24.98
CA LYS A 87 4.55 -0.44 24.65
C LYS A 87 3.38 -0.39 23.67
N GLU A 88 2.47 0.56 23.82
CA GLU A 88 1.38 0.80 22.87
C GLU A 88 1.93 1.07 21.46
N LYS A 89 2.89 2.00 21.35
CA LYS A 89 3.54 2.32 20.08
C LYS A 89 4.23 1.11 19.44
N GLU A 90 4.92 0.29 20.24
CA GLU A 90 5.56 -0.94 19.76
C GLU A 90 4.52 -1.95 19.26
N GLN A 91 3.39 -2.10 19.96
CA GLN A 91 2.31 -2.99 19.56
C GLN A 91 1.64 -2.55 18.27
N LEU A 92 1.37 -1.25 18.11
CA LEU A 92 0.82 -0.69 16.87
C LEU A 92 1.78 -0.87 15.71
N THR A 93 3.06 -0.53 15.90
CA THR A 93 4.10 -0.70 14.86
C THR A 93 4.24 -2.16 14.43
N LYS A 94 4.17 -3.08 15.40
CA LYS A 94 4.21 -4.52 15.12
C LYS A 94 3.00 -4.95 14.30
N LEU A 95 1.81 -4.50 14.69
CA LEU A 95 0.57 -4.82 14.02
C LEU A 95 0.56 -4.30 12.57
N ASP A 96 1.01 -3.06 12.36
CA ASP A 96 1.15 -2.48 11.01
C ASP A 96 2.11 -3.29 10.15
N SER A 97 3.26 -3.68 10.70
CA SER A 97 4.22 -4.53 9.98
C SER A 97 3.66 -5.91 9.62
N GLU A 98 2.84 -6.50 10.51
CA GLU A 98 2.15 -7.77 10.22
C GLU A 98 1.10 -7.59 9.12
N TYR A 99 0.34 -6.49 9.14
CA TYR A 99 -0.62 -6.16 8.07
C TYR A 99 0.04 -5.91 6.72
N GLU A 100 1.12 -5.14 6.68
CA GLU A 100 1.87 -4.89 5.44
C GLU A 100 2.43 -6.19 4.83
N LYS A 101 2.98 -7.07 5.67
CA LYS A 101 3.47 -8.39 5.23
C LYS A 101 2.34 -9.24 4.67
N GLU A 102 1.20 -9.26 5.35
CA GLU A 102 0.05 -10.04 4.91
C GLU A 102 -0.54 -9.51 3.60
N LEU A 103 -0.63 -8.18 3.45
CA LEU A 103 -1.07 -7.56 2.21
C LEU A 103 -0.13 -7.89 1.04
N LYS A 104 1.19 -7.81 1.27
CA LYS A 104 2.19 -8.20 0.27
C LYS A 104 2.04 -9.67 -0.11
N ARG A 105 1.88 -10.56 0.87
CA ARG A 105 1.71 -12.01 0.66
C ARG A 105 0.48 -12.30 -0.20
N ILE A 106 -0.63 -11.63 0.07
CA ILE A 106 -1.88 -11.77 -0.70
C ILE A 106 -1.68 -11.27 -2.13
N ASN A 107 -1.06 -10.10 -2.32
CA ASN A 107 -0.79 -9.55 -3.64
C ASN A 107 0.14 -10.45 -4.48
N ASP A 108 1.22 -10.95 -3.87
CA ASP A 108 2.16 -11.88 -4.52
C ASP A 108 1.45 -13.18 -4.92
N LYS A 109 0.58 -13.71 -4.06
CA LYS A 109 -0.23 -14.90 -4.36
C LYS A 109 -1.16 -14.67 -5.55
N HIS A 110 -1.91 -13.57 -5.56
CA HIS A 110 -2.80 -13.25 -6.68
C HIS A 110 -2.05 -13.03 -7.99
N LEU A 111 -0.87 -12.42 -7.95
CA LEU A 111 -0.04 -12.25 -9.14
C LEU A 111 0.43 -13.59 -9.71
N ILE A 112 0.79 -14.55 -8.86
CA ILE A 112 1.17 -15.90 -9.28
C ILE A 112 -0.05 -16.63 -9.86
N GLU A 113 -1.17 -16.64 -9.15
CA GLU A 113 -2.41 -17.30 -9.62
C GLU A 113 -2.88 -16.75 -10.97
N TRP A 114 -2.78 -15.43 -11.16
CA TRP A 114 -3.14 -14.80 -12.43
C TRP A 114 -2.18 -15.19 -13.56
N LYS A 115 -0.87 -15.21 -13.33
CA LYS A 115 0.12 -15.67 -14.31
C LYS A 115 -0.07 -17.15 -14.68
N ASP A 116 -0.36 -17.99 -13.70
CA ASP A 116 -0.64 -19.41 -13.93
C ASP A 116 -1.91 -19.59 -14.76
N PHE A 117 -2.95 -18.82 -14.45
CA PHE A 117 -4.19 -18.80 -15.22
C PHE A 117 -3.97 -18.34 -16.67
N GLU A 118 -3.22 -17.24 -16.89
CA GLU A 118 -2.89 -16.77 -18.24
C GLU A 118 -2.07 -17.80 -19.01
N THR A 119 -1.08 -18.42 -18.38
CA THR A 119 -0.24 -19.45 -19.00
C THR A 119 -1.08 -20.66 -19.40
N LYS A 120 -1.99 -21.10 -18.51
CA LYS A 120 -2.90 -22.21 -18.80
C LYS A 120 -3.85 -21.85 -19.95
N LYS A 121 -4.46 -20.68 -19.92
CA LYS A 121 -5.36 -20.20 -20.98
C LYS A 121 -4.63 -20.09 -22.34
N SER A 122 -3.40 -19.58 -22.34
CA SER A 122 -2.56 -19.49 -23.54
C SER A 122 -2.26 -20.87 -24.14
N ARG A 123 -1.92 -21.86 -23.29
CA ARG A 123 -1.71 -23.25 -23.73
C ARG A 123 -2.99 -23.86 -24.31
N GLU A 124 -4.13 -23.68 -23.65
CA GLU A 124 -5.42 -24.20 -24.13
C GLU A 124 -5.83 -23.56 -25.47
N MET A 125 -5.57 -22.27 -25.67
CA MET A 125 -5.81 -21.59 -26.94
C MET A 125 -4.93 -22.17 -28.06
N ARG A 126 -3.61 -22.33 -27.81
CA ARG A 126 -2.69 -22.92 -28.80
C ARG A 126 -3.09 -24.35 -29.17
N GLN A 127 -3.47 -25.17 -28.20
CA GLN A 127 -3.93 -26.54 -28.46
C GLN A 127 -5.21 -26.57 -29.30
N ARG A 128 -6.13 -25.62 -29.11
CA ARG A 128 -7.34 -25.51 -29.93
C ARG A 128 -7.02 -25.03 -31.35
N GLU A 129 -6.10 -24.07 -31.48
CA GLU A 129 -5.65 -23.58 -32.79
C GLU A 129 -4.93 -24.67 -33.57
N GLU A 130 -4.04 -25.44 -32.93
CA GLU A 130 -3.35 -26.59 -33.54
C GLU A 130 -4.37 -27.68 -33.95
N ALA A 131 -5.31 -28.06 -33.08
CA ALA A 131 -6.33 -29.05 -33.42
C ALA A 131 -7.25 -28.58 -34.57
N ALA A 132 -7.61 -27.29 -34.62
CA ALA A 132 -8.40 -26.73 -35.70
C ALA A 132 -7.62 -26.70 -37.03
N ALA A 133 -6.31 -26.43 -36.99
CA ALA A 133 -5.44 -26.47 -38.15
C ALA A 133 -5.29 -27.90 -38.70
N ASP A 134 -5.08 -28.90 -37.82
CA ASP A 134 -5.01 -30.31 -38.22
C ASP A 134 -6.32 -30.77 -38.90
N ASP A 135 -7.48 -30.37 -38.37
CA ASP A 135 -8.80 -30.67 -38.95
C ASP A 135 -9.00 -30.00 -40.33
N GLU A 136 -8.45 -28.79 -40.54
CA GLU A 136 -8.49 -28.09 -41.82
C GLU A 136 -7.53 -28.70 -42.84
N GLU A 137 -6.32 -29.05 -42.42
CA GLU A 137 -5.33 -29.74 -43.26
C GLU A 137 -5.86 -31.11 -43.72
N ALA A 138 -6.44 -31.91 -42.82
CA ALA A 138 -7.04 -33.20 -43.18
C ALA A 138 -8.14 -33.07 -44.25
N LYS A 139 -9.00 -32.04 -44.15
CA LYS A 139 -10.03 -31.76 -45.18
C LYS A 139 -9.41 -31.30 -46.51
N ALA A 140 -8.36 -30.48 -46.45
CA ALA A 140 -7.66 -30.02 -47.65
C ALA A 140 -6.94 -31.18 -48.36
N GLU A 141 -6.32 -32.09 -47.60
CA GLU A 141 -5.70 -33.31 -48.13
C GLU A 141 -6.74 -34.21 -48.82
N GLU A 142 -7.90 -34.44 -48.19
CA GLU A 142 -8.97 -35.25 -48.78
C GLU A 142 -9.50 -34.62 -50.09
N ASP A 143 -9.71 -33.30 -50.13
CA ASP A 143 -10.13 -32.59 -51.33
C ASP A 143 -9.09 -32.69 -52.46
N ILE A 144 -7.80 -32.55 -52.15
CA ILE A 144 -6.71 -32.72 -53.14
C ILE A 144 -6.67 -34.16 -53.66
N LEU A 145 -6.79 -35.16 -52.79
CA LEU A 145 -6.80 -36.58 -53.17
C LEU A 145 -7.99 -36.90 -54.09
N SER A 146 -9.17 -36.36 -53.78
CA SER A 146 -10.37 -36.55 -54.62
C SER A 146 -10.15 -36.01 -56.05
N LYS A 147 -9.55 -34.83 -56.17
CA LYS A 147 -9.23 -34.20 -57.47
C LYS A 147 -8.18 -34.97 -58.27
N LEU A 148 -7.24 -35.63 -57.60
CA LEU A 148 -6.19 -36.40 -58.26
C LEU A 148 -6.70 -37.74 -58.81
N ASN A 149 -7.70 -38.34 -58.15
CA ASN A 149 -8.28 -39.62 -58.55
C ASN A 149 -9.27 -39.51 -59.72
N ASP A 150 -9.74 -38.29 -60.03
CA ASP A 150 -10.66 -37.98 -61.13
C ASP A 150 -9.95 -37.57 -62.44
N VAL A 151 -8.62 -37.71 -62.54
CA VAL A 151 -7.78 -37.46 -63.73
C VAL A 151 -7.21 -38.77 -64.28
#